data_AF-A0A844TFQ4-F1
#
_entry.id   AF-A0A844TFQ4-F1
#
_cell.length_a   1.000
_cell.length_b   1.000
_cell.length_c   1.000
_cell.angle_alpha   90.00
_cell.angle_beta   90.00
_cell.angle_gamma   90.00
#
_symmetry.space_group_name_H-M   'P 1'
#
loop_
_entity.id
_entity.type
_entity.pdbx_description
1 polymer ?
#
loop_
_entity_poly.entity_id
_entity_poly.type
_entity_poly.pdbx_seq_one_letter_code
_entity_poly.pdbx_strand_id
1 'polypeptide(L)' 'MKISVIAALLLATATLPAAAQSGPTLQEQMACRGDASKFCAEHVGKPPQMNACLRENKTKLSDACRKVVESRGG' A
#
# COMPACT_ATOMS: atom_id res chain seq x y z
N MET A 1 0.84 -58.18 5.43
CA MET A 1 1.56 -58.00 4.15
C MET A 1 0.83 -56.93 3.36
N LYS A 2 1.32 -55.68 3.39
CA LYS A 2 2.24 -55.09 2.39
C LYS A 2 1.50 -54.81 1.07
N ILE A 3 0.80 -53.67 1.03
CA ILE A 3 1.18 -52.44 0.30
C ILE A 3 1.09 -52.64 -1.23
N SER A 4 0.12 -51.99 -1.86
CA SER A 4 0.39 -51.29 -3.12
C SER A 4 -0.39 -49.99 -3.16
N VAL A 5 0.35 -48.95 -2.84
CA VAL A 5 0.02 -47.53 -2.98
C VAL A 5 -0.08 -47.23 -4.47
N ILE A 6 -1.25 -46.78 -4.94
CA ILE A 6 -1.33 -45.95 -6.14
C ILE A 6 -2.00 -44.65 -5.70
N ALA A 7 -1.15 -43.74 -5.23
CA ALA A 7 -1.52 -42.39 -4.85
C ALA A 7 -1.97 -41.64 -6.10
N ALA A 8 -3.27 -41.35 -6.20
CA ALA A 8 -3.79 -40.38 -7.13
C ALA A 8 -3.22 -39.00 -6.77
N LEU A 9 -2.24 -38.56 -7.54
CA LEU A 9 -1.57 -37.27 -7.40
C LEU A 9 -2.56 -36.16 -7.81
N LEU A 10 -3.36 -35.70 -6.85
CA LEU A 10 -4.21 -34.51 -7.00
C LEU A 10 -3.31 -33.28 -7.10
N LEU A 11 -3.19 -32.70 -8.31
CA LEU A 11 -2.57 -31.38 -8.50
C LEU A 11 -3.45 -30.31 -7.86
N ALA A 12 -3.19 -29.98 -6.60
CA ALA A 12 -3.72 -28.79 -5.97
C ALA A 12 -2.94 -27.57 -6.47
N THR A 13 -3.44 -26.89 -7.50
CA THR A 13 -2.94 -25.56 -7.89
C THR A 13 -3.32 -24.57 -6.79
N ALA A 14 -2.39 -24.32 -5.86
CA ALA A 14 -2.54 -23.27 -4.86
C ALA A 14 -2.50 -21.89 -5.55
N THR A 15 -3.66 -21.32 -5.84
CA THR A 15 -3.78 -19.90 -6.18
C THR A 15 -3.53 -19.11 -4.90
N LEU A 16 -2.29 -18.65 -4.71
CA LEU A 16 -1.95 -17.71 -3.64
C LEU A 16 -2.69 -16.39 -3.92
N PRO A 17 -3.53 -15.89 -3.00
CA PRO A 17 -4.10 -14.56 -3.16
C PRO A 17 -2.93 -13.57 -3.03
N ALA A 18 -2.76 -12.71 -4.05
CA ALA A 18 -1.80 -11.62 -3.99
C ALA A 18 -2.14 -10.75 -2.78
N ALA A 19 -1.22 -10.69 -1.81
CA ALA A 19 -1.42 -9.99 -0.56
C ALA A 19 -1.81 -8.52 -0.81
N ALA A 20 -2.88 -8.07 -0.16
CA ALA A 20 -3.27 -6.68 -0.10
C ALA A 20 -2.12 -5.87 0.51
N GLN A 21 -1.49 -5.00 -0.28
CA GLN A 21 -0.44 -4.11 0.20
C GLN A 21 -1.07 -3.05 1.11
N SER A 22 -0.86 -3.17 2.41
CA SER A 22 -1.46 -2.31 3.45
C SER A 22 -0.91 -0.88 3.46
N GLY A 23 0.10 -0.56 2.65
CA GLY A 23 0.79 0.74 2.65
C GLY A 23 1.03 1.34 1.27
N PRO A 24 1.50 2.60 1.20
CA PRO A 24 1.86 3.27 -0.05
C PRO A 24 3.09 2.62 -0.70
N THR A 25 2.98 2.39 -1.99
CA THR A 25 4.08 2.03 -2.88
C THR A 25 5.14 3.14 -2.89
N LEU A 26 6.35 2.83 -3.34
CA LEU A 26 7.40 3.85 -3.51
C LEU A 26 6.98 4.96 -4.46
N GLN A 27 6.23 4.62 -5.52
CA GLN A 27 5.73 5.60 -6.48
C GLN A 27 4.78 6.61 -5.81
N GLU A 28 3.88 6.12 -4.96
CA GLU A 28 2.95 6.96 -4.20
C GLU A 28 3.67 7.84 -3.17
N GLN A 29 4.67 7.28 -2.48
CA GLN A 29 5.50 8.06 -1.55
C GLN A 29 6.25 9.18 -2.27
N MET A 30 6.80 8.90 -3.46
CA MET A 30 7.51 9.90 -4.26
C MET A 30 6.57 10.98 -4.81
N ALA A 31 5.36 10.61 -5.23
CA ALA A 31 4.33 11.57 -5.65
C ALA A 31 3.98 12.57 -4.54
N CYS A 32 4.03 12.13 -3.27
CA CYS A 32 3.75 12.98 -2.11
C CYS A 32 4.97 13.62 -1.45
N ARG A 33 6.20 13.27 -1.84
CA ARG A 33 7.41 13.71 -1.12
C ARG A 33 7.55 15.23 -1.02
N GLY A 34 7.30 15.95 -2.12
CA GLY A 34 7.37 17.41 -2.15
C GLY A 34 6.33 18.05 -1.24
N ASP A 35 5.08 17.61 -1.36
CA ASP A 35 3.98 18.13 -0.55
C ASP A 35 4.15 17.79 0.94
N ALA A 36 4.57 16.56 1.25
CA ALA A 36 4.89 16.12 2.62
C ALA A 36 5.98 17.00 3.24
N SER A 37 7.03 17.32 2.49
CA SER A 37 8.10 18.21 2.98
C SER A 37 7.64 19.66 3.20
N LYS A 38 6.66 20.12 2.41
CA LYS A 38 6.16 21.50 2.46
C LYS A 38 5.11 21.71 3.54
N PHE A 39 4.19 20.76 3.71
CA PHE A 39 3.01 20.90 4.55
C PHE A 39 3.08 20.06 5.84
N CYS A 40 3.85 18.98 5.85
CA CYS A 40 3.79 17.94 6.89
C CYS A 40 5.18 17.51 7.42
N ALA A 41 6.18 18.40 7.35
CA ALA A 41 7.58 18.07 7.67
C ALA A 41 7.78 17.55 9.11
N GLU A 42 6.96 18.00 10.06
CA GLU A 42 7.00 17.55 11.47
C GLU A 42 6.58 16.08 11.66
N HIS A 43 6.01 15.43 10.64
CA HIS A 43 5.54 14.05 10.68
C HIS A 43 6.44 13.08 9.89
N VAL A 44 7.63 13.51 9.48
CA VAL A 44 8.60 12.61 8.83
C VAL A 44 8.91 11.42 9.76
N GLY A 45 8.83 10.21 9.22
CA GLY A 45 8.99 8.97 9.99
C GLY A 45 7.78 8.58 10.84
N LYS A 46 6.66 9.31 10.74
CA LYS A 46 5.42 9.07 11.47
C LYS A 46 4.26 8.84 10.49
N PRO A 47 4.15 7.62 9.89
CA PRO A 47 3.21 7.38 8.79
C PRO A 47 1.74 7.70 9.09
N PRO A 48 1.18 7.37 10.28
CA PRO A 48 -0.21 7.72 10.58
C PRO A 48 -0.46 9.23 10.58
N GLN A 49 0.45 9.99 11.19
CA GLN A 49 0.36 11.46 11.29
C GLN A 49 0.61 12.12 9.93
N MET A 50 1.59 11.60 9.17
CA MET A 50 1.86 12.05 7.79
C MET A 50 0.61 11.88 6.92
N ASN A 51 -0.02 10.72 6.96
CA ASN A 51 -1.24 10.46 6.17
C ASN A 51 -2.38 11.38 6.60
N ALA A 52 -2.59 11.60 7.91
CA ALA A 52 -3.60 12.53 8.39
C ALA A 52 -3.36 13.96 7.89
N CYS A 53 -2.13 14.47 8.03
CA CYS A 53 -1.78 15.83 7.58
C CYS A 53 -1.94 16.00 6.06
N LEU A 54 -1.59 14.99 5.26
CA LEU A 54 -1.80 15.02 3.80
C LEU A 54 -3.29 15.09 3.46
N ARG A 55 -4.15 14.34 4.18
CA ARG A 55 -5.61 14.39 4.00
C ARG A 55 -6.18 15.77 4.36
N GLU A 56 -5.73 16.36 5.47
CA GLU A 56 -6.15 17.71 5.89
C GLU A 56 -5.73 18.80 4.89
N ASN A 57 -4.57 18.63 4.24
CA ASN A 57 -4.07 19.57 3.24
C ASN A 57 -4.44 19.20 1.80
N LYS A 58 -5.35 18.25 1.58
CA LYS A 58 -5.68 17.67 0.26
C LYS A 58 -5.90 18.69 -0.85
N THR A 59 -6.54 19.82 -0.55
CA THR A 59 -6.82 20.91 -1.50
C THR A 59 -5.58 21.73 -1.90
N LYS A 60 -4.53 21.70 -1.08
CA LYS A 60 -3.25 22.41 -1.28
C LYS A 60 -2.16 21.52 -1.91
N LEU A 61 -2.37 20.20 -1.93
CA LEU A 61 -1.43 19.25 -2.52
C LEU A 61 -1.29 19.44 -4.03
N SER A 62 -0.19 18.95 -4.59
CA SER A 62 -0.07 18.72 -6.02
C SER A 62 -1.12 17.72 -6.52
N ASP A 63 -1.42 17.75 -7.82
CA ASP A 63 -2.37 16.79 -8.43
C ASP A 63 -1.92 15.33 -8.26
N ALA A 64 -0.61 15.09 -8.29
CA ALA A 64 -0.05 13.75 -8.13
C ALA A 64 -0.31 13.22 -6.71
N CYS A 65 0.02 13.99 -5.67
CA CYS A 65 -0.19 13.54 -4.29
C CYS A 65 -1.68 13.47 -3.92
N ARG A 66 -2.50 14.42 -4.39
CA ARG A 66 -3.95 14.39 -4.16
C ARG A 66 -4.60 13.11 -4.69
N LYS A 67 -4.21 12.64 -5.88
CA LYS A 67 -4.69 11.36 -6.44
C LYS A 67 -4.31 10.16 -5.56
N VAL A 68 -3.13 10.16 -4.97
CA VAL A 68 -2.68 9.11 -4.04
C VAL A 68 -3.50 9.12 -2.75
N VAL A 69 -3.73 10.30 -2.19
CA VAL A 69 -4.56 10.46 -1.00
C VAL A 69 -6.00 9.98 -1.27
N GLU A 70 -6.54 10.31 -2.44
CA GLU A 70 -7.86 9.87 -2.90
C GLU A 70 -7.97 8.36 -3.10
N SER A 71 -6.98 7.74 -3.75
CA SER A 71 -6.97 6.28 -3.96
C SER A 71 -6.86 5.51 -2.65
N ARG A 72 -6.44 6.17 -1.56
CA ARG A 72 -6.21 5.58 -0.23
C ARG A 72 -7.25 5.98 0.82
N GLY A 73 -8.40 6.52 0.40
CA GLY A 73 -9.53 6.78 1.29
C GLY A 73 -9.70 8.23 1.76
N GLY A 74 -9.02 9.17 1.08
CA GLY A 74 -9.41 10.59 1.03
C GLY A 74 -9.05 11.42 2.24
#